data_AF-A0A442FMV7-F1
#
_entry.id   AF-A0A442FMV7-F1
#
_cell.length_a   1.000
_cell.length_b   1.000
_cell.length_c   1.000
_cell.angle_alpha   90.00
_cell.angle_beta   90.00
_cell.angle_gamma   90.00
#
_symmetry.space_group_name_H-M   'P 1'
#
loop_
_entity.id
_entity.type
_entity.pdbx_description
1 polymer ?
#
loop_
_entity_poly.entity_id
_entity_poly.type
_entity_poly.pdbx_seq_one_letter_code
_entity_poly.pdbx_strand_id
1 'polypeptide(L)' 'MTKNDLDCRAALQLIRATIEEHCPPGVLPSEDFTYGRDGPSLLSEAEALSAAIVATVKRLSFEPREMPPAPSIKA' A
#
# COMPACT_ATOMS: atom_id res chain seq x y z
N MET A 1 11.37 -25.09 -2.91
CA MET A 1 10.96 -23.83 -3.54
C MET A 1 11.31 -23.92 -5.02
N THR A 2 10.32 -23.84 -5.91
CA THR A 2 10.54 -23.81 -7.37
C THR A 2 11.07 -22.43 -7.76
N LYS A 3 11.75 -22.30 -8.91
CA LYS A 3 12.31 -21.01 -9.38
C LYS A 3 11.26 -19.88 -9.39
N ASN A 4 10.03 -20.20 -9.82
CA ASN A 4 8.91 -19.27 -9.82
C ASN A 4 8.57 -18.70 -8.44
N ASP A 5 8.79 -19.46 -7.36
CA ASP A 5 8.52 -19.00 -5.99
C ASP A 5 9.47 -17.85 -5.59
N LEU A 6 10.75 -17.96 -5.96
CA LEU A 6 11.76 -16.92 -5.69
C LEU A 6 11.52 -15.66 -6.52
N ASP A 7 11.19 -15.85 -7.81
CA ASP A 7 10.88 -14.74 -8.70
C ASP A 7 9.59 -14.01 -8.24
N CYS A 8 8.58 -14.73 -7.75
CA CYS A 8 7.38 -14.15 -7.15
C CYS A 8 7.66 -13.42 -5.82
N ARG A 9 8.50 -13.98 -4.94
CA ARG A 9 8.94 -13.27 -3.71
C ARG A 9 9.63 -11.96 -4.04
N ALA A 10 10.57 -11.98 -5.01
CA ALA A 10 11.27 -10.78 -5.43
C ALA A 10 10.31 -9.72 -5.99
N ALA A 11 9.31 -10.14 -6.76
CA ALA A 11 8.27 -9.23 -7.26
C ALA A 11 7.44 -8.60 -6.13
N LEU A 12 7.04 -9.37 -5.11
CA LEU A 12 6.29 -8.85 -3.96
C LEU A 12 7.13 -7.84 -3.15
N GLN A 13 8.42 -8.11 -2.95
CA GLN A 13 9.34 -7.19 -2.29
C GLN A 13 9.51 -5.87 -3.08
N LEU A 14 9.63 -5.95 -4.41
CA LEU A 14 9.69 -4.75 -5.26
C LEU A 14 8.43 -3.89 -5.12
N ILE A 15 7.24 -4.52 -5.14
CA ILE A 15 5.97 -3.82 -5.00
C ILE A 15 5.89 -3.15 -3.63
N ARG A 16 6.28 -3.85 -2.58
CA ARG A 16 6.26 -3.33 -1.20
C ARG A 16 7.14 -2.09 -1.06
N ALA A 17 8.40 -2.18 -1.49
CA ALA A 17 9.34 -1.06 -1.48
C ALA A 17 8.81 0.15 -2.26
N THR A 18 8.20 -0.09 -3.42
CA THR A 18 7.60 0.97 -4.25
C THR A 18 6.46 1.68 -3.51
N ILE A 19 5.63 0.92 -2.79
CA ILE A 19 4.53 1.49 -2.00
C ILE A 19 5.09 2.29 -0.82
N GLU A 20 6.11 1.79 -0.12
CA GLU A 20 6.76 2.52 0.98
C GLU A 20 7.36 3.84 0.52
N GLU A 21 7.97 3.87 -0.67
CA GLU A 21 8.63 5.06 -1.20
C GLU A 21 7.63 6.13 -1.69
N HIS A 22 6.53 5.71 -2.33
CA HIS A 22 5.64 6.64 -3.04
C HIS A 22 4.28 6.87 -2.39
N CYS A 23 3.83 5.97 -1.53
CA CYS A 23 2.51 6.08 -0.93
C CYS A 23 2.56 6.72 0.46
N PRO A 24 1.50 7.45 0.87
CA PRO A 24 1.46 8.06 2.20
C PRO A 24 1.58 7.02 3.33
N PRO A 25 2.04 7.42 4.52
CA PRO A 25 2.12 6.50 5.66
C PRO A 25 0.77 5.84 5.96
N GLY A 26 0.77 4.54 6.25
CA GLY A 26 -0.43 3.74 6.54
C GLY A 26 -1.06 3.04 5.34
N VAL A 27 -0.46 3.08 4.14
CA VAL A 27 -0.91 2.27 2.99
C VAL A 27 -0.61 0.80 3.21
N LEU A 28 0.60 0.46 3.62
CA LEU A 28 0.95 -0.95 3.86
C LEU A 28 0.48 -1.40 5.24
N PRO A 29 -0.13 -2.59 5.35
CA PRO A 29 -0.17 -3.28 6.62
C PRO A 29 1.26 -3.57 7.10
N SER A 30 1.52 -3.44 8.41
CA SER A 30 2.78 -3.91 8.99
C SER A 30 3.01 -5.37 8.63
N GLU A 31 4.28 -5.77 8.51
CA GLU A 31 4.70 -7.14 8.16
C GLU A 31 3.89 -8.22 8.90
N ASP A 32 3.61 -8.00 10.19
CA ASP A 32 2.79 -8.86 11.07
C ASP A 32 1.34 -9.10 10.61
N PHE A 33 0.75 -8.24 9.77
CA PHE A 33 -0.64 -8.40 9.30
C PHE A 33 -0.76 -9.36 8.11
N THR A 34 0.35 -9.72 7.47
CA THR A 34 0.39 -10.67 6.34
C THR A 34 0.66 -12.11 6.78
N TYR A 35 1.05 -12.33 8.03
CA TYR A 35 1.26 -13.65 8.62
C TYR A 35 -0.06 -14.24 9.12
N GLY A 36 -0.89 -14.69 8.17
CA GLY A 36 -1.93 -15.67 8.48
C GLY A 36 -1.31 -16.95 9.05
N ARG A 37 -2.10 -17.68 9.85
CA ARG A 37 -1.76 -18.85 10.69
C ARG A 37 -0.95 -19.99 10.03
N ASP A 38 -0.75 -19.97 8.72
CA ASP A 38 -0.08 -21.01 7.90
C ASP A 38 1.20 -20.53 7.16
N GLY A 39 1.71 -19.33 7.46
CA GLY A 39 2.92 -18.78 6.82
C GLY A 39 2.62 -18.05 5.49
N PRO A 40 3.62 -17.38 4.90
CA PRO A 40 3.39 -16.41 3.82
C PRO A 40 3.16 -17.14 2.49
N SER A 41 1.91 -17.52 2.22
CA SER A 41 1.49 -17.83 0.85
C SER A 41 1.71 -16.60 -0.01
N LEU A 42 2.40 -16.76 -1.14
CA LEU A 42 2.62 -15.70 -2.14
C LEU A 42 1.32 -15.01 -2.53
N LEU A 43 0.24 -15.79 -2.66
CA LEU A 43 -1.07 -15.28 -3.04
C LEU A 43 -1.69 -14.44 -1.93
N SER A 44 -1.60 -14.90 -0.66
CA SER A 44 -2.15 -14.16 0.47
C SER A 44 -1.45 -12.82 0.69
N GLU A 45 -0.13 -12.77 0.49
CA GLU A 45 0.64 -11.52 0.52
C GLU A 45 0.22 -10.58 -0.63
N ALA A 46 0.06 -11.12 -1.84
CA ALA A 46 -0.42 -10.35 -2.99
C ALA A 46 -1.84 -9.78 -2.80
N GLU A 47 -2.75 -10.55 -2.19
CA GLU A 47 -4.11 -10.10 -1.86
C GLU A 47 -4.09 -8.95 -0.84
N ALA A 48 -3.25 -9.05 0.19
CA ALA A 48 -3.10 -7.99 1.20
C ALA A 48 -2.57 -6.69 0.57
N LEU A 49 -1.53 -6.78 -0.28
CA LEU A 49 -1.00 -5.62 -1.02
C LEU A 49 -2.07 -5.01 -1.93
N SER A 50 -2.86 -5.83 -2.62
CA SER A 50 -3.94 -5.35 -3.50
C SER A 50 -5.02 -4.61 -2.72
N ALA A 51 -5.45 -5.15 -1.58
CA ALA A 51 -6.45 -4.52 -0.73
C ALA A 51 -5.97 -3.17 -0.17
N ALA A 52 -4.70 -3.10 0.26
CA ALA A 52 -4.05 -1.89 0.75
C ALA A 52 -4.02 -0.76 -0.29
N ILE A 53 -3.64 -1.08 -1.53
CA ILE A 53 -3.64 -0.12 -2.65
C ILE A 53 -5.05 0.40 -2.90
N VAL A 54 -6.04 -0.48 -3.02
CA VAL A 54 -7.44 -0.09 -3.28
C VAL A 54 -7.99 0.80 -2.16
N ALA A 55 -7.74 0.45 -0.89
CA ALA A 55 -8.17 1.24 0.26
C ALA A 55 -7.56 2.65 0.22
N THR A 56 -6.28 2.75 -0.13
CA THR A 56 -5.58 4.03 -0.26
C THR A 56 -6.13 4.86 -1.41
N VAL A 57 -6.27 4.27 -2.60
CA VAL A 57 -6.80 4.97 -3.78
C VAL A 57 -8.20 5.50 -3.49
N LYS A 58 -9.06 4.71 -2.83
CA LYS A 58 -10.37 5.17 -2.37
C LYS A 58 -10.23 6.39 -1.46
N ARG A 59 -9.44 6.29 -0.39
CA ARG A 59 -9.23 7.40 0.55
C ARG A 59 -8.79 8.69 -0.18
N LEU A 60 -7.76 8.60 -1.01
CA LEU A 60 -7.23 9.75 -1.76
C LEU A 60 -8.19 10.31 -2.81
N SER A 61 -9.07 9.48 -3.38
CA SER A 61 -10.07 9.91 -4.36
C SER A 61 -11.26 10.64 -3.73
N PHE A 62 -11.50 10.45 -2.43
CA PHE A 62 -12.64 11.03 -1.70
C PHE A 62 -12.26 12.09 -0.66
N GLU A 63 -10.98 12.23 -0.27
CA GLU A 63 -10.52 13.36 0.52
C GLU A 63 -10.39 14.61 -0.39
N PRO A 64 -11.28 15.62 -0.28
CA PRO A 64 -11.04 16.88 -0.95
C PRO A 64 -9.72 17.44 -0.42
N ARG A 65 -8.77 17.75 -1.30
CA ARG A 65 -7.64 18.59 -0.93
C ARG A 65 -8.23 19.88 -0.38
N GLU A 66 -8.17 20.07 0.94
CA GLU A 66 -8.54 21.33 1.56
C GLU A 66 -7.57 22.38 1.02
N MET A 67 -7.94 23.05 -0.07
CA MET A 67 -7.26 24.25 -0.49
C MET A 67 -7.46 25.24 0.64
N PRO A 68 -6.38 25.75 1.28
CA PRO A 68 -6.54 26.75 2.31
C PRO A 68 -7.34 27.91 1.71
N PRO A 69 -8.34 28.44 2.44
CA PRO A 69 -9.14 29.54 1.93
C PRO A 69 -8.19 30.67 1.52
N ALA A 70 -8.42 31.24 0.33
CA ALA A 70 -7.58 32.30 -0.20
C ALA A 70 -7.38 33.38 0.87
N PRO A 71 -6.14 33.86 1.09
CA PRO A 71 -5.88 34.87 2.12
C PRO A 71 -6.77 36.08 1.86
N SER A 72 -7.65 36.37 2.82
CA SER A 72 -8.57 37.50 2.73
C SER A 72 -7.76 38.79 2.85
N ILE A 73 -7.47 39.43 1.71
CA ILE A 73 -6.88 40.76 1.66
C ILE A 73 -7.95 41.73 2.15
N LYS A 74 -7.84 42.20 3.39
CA LYS A 74 -8.61 43.34 3.89
C LYS A 74 -7.90 44.62 3.44
N ALA A 75 -8.62 45.45 2.68
CA ALA A 75 -8.24 46.81 2.30
C ALA A 75 -8.49 47.79 3.45
#